data_AF-A0A2G6HE50-F1
#
_entry.id   AF-A0A2G6HE50-F1
#
_cell.length_a   1.000
_cell.length_b   1.000
_cell.length_c   1.000
_cell.angle_alpha   90.00
_cell.angle_beta   90.00
_cell.angle_gamma   90.00
#
_symmetry.space_group_name_H-M   'P 1'
#
loop_
_entity.id
_entity.type
_entity.pdbx_description
1 polymer ?
#
loop_
_entity_poly.entity_id
_entity_poly.type
_entity_poly.pdbx_seq_one_letter_code
_entity_poly.pdbx_strand_id
1 'polypeptide(L)'
;MWRDLLQPSHLIILLLLAAVLFGWKRLPDMARSLGRSMRIFKSEVSEMKSDGKTAKPSPAADDTVTGNVVPPQSSGPGDSPPTAHRPDHPRPEPQAAPHPDQA
;
A
#
# COMPACT_ATOMS: atom_id res chain seq x y z
N MET A 1 22.85 2.89 34.05
CA MET A 1 23.60 2.26 32.95
C MET A 1 22.73 2.11 31.71
N TRP A 2 21.59 1.40 31.73
CA TRP A 2 20.70 1.31 30.54
C TRP A 2 19.67 2.44 30.43
N ARG A 3 19.36 3.07 31.56
CA ARG A 3 18.33 4.12 31.65
C ARG A 3 18.76 5.42 30.99
N ASP A 4 20.06 5.64 30.90
CA ASP A 4 20.68 6.83 30.33
C ASP A 4 20.42 6.93 28.81
N LEU A 5 20.21 5.79 28.14
CA LEU A 5 19.85 5.73 26.71
C LEU A 5 18.41 6.19 26.43
N LEU A 6 17.51 6.12 27.42
CA LEU A 6 16.13 6.60 27.29
C LEU A 6 15.98 8.08 27.66
N GLN A 7 17.09 8.78 27.94
CA GLN A 7 17.00 10.22 28.14
C GLN A 7 16.50 10.88 26.86
N PRO A 8 15.49 11.77 26.96
CA PRO A 8 14.85 12.37 25.79
C PRO A 8 15.86 13.12 24.88
N SER A 9 16.94 13.67 25.46
CA SER A 9 18.04 14.27 24.71
C SER A 9 18.74 13.29 23.76
N HIS A 10 19.07 12.09 24.23
CA HIS A 10 19.75 11.06 23.43
C HIS A 10 18.85 10.54 22.30
N LEU A 11 17.54 10.40 22.54
CA LEU A 11 16.58 10.01 21.51
C LEU A 11 16.47 11.05 20.39
N ILE A 12 16.48 12.34 20.73
CA ILE A 12 16.47 13.42 19.73
C ILE A 12 17.72 13.35 18.85
N ILE A 13 18.89 13.14 19.46
CA ILE A 13 20.16 13.02 18.73
C ILE A 13 20.15 11.80 17.81
N LEU A 14 19.66 10.65 18.28
CA LEU A 14 19.53 9.43 17.48
C LEU A 14 18.56 9.61 16.31
N LEU A 15 17.42 10.27 16.55
CA LEU A 15 16.44 10.57 15.51
C LEU A 15 17.04 11.52 14.46
N LEU A 16 17.81 12.52 14.89
CA LEU A 16 18.49 13.45 13.99
C LEU A 16 19.49 12.69 13.09
N LEU A 17 20.29 11.79 13.68
CA LEU A 17 21.26 10.97 12.96
C LEU A 17 20.56 10.04 11.96
N ALA A 18 19.51 9.34 12.40
CA ALA A 18 18.69 8.51 11.53
C ALA A 18 18.04 9.33 10.41
N ALA A 19 17.60 10.56 10.67
CA ALA A 19 17.00 11.43 9.67
C ALA A 19 18.00 11.95 8.64
N VAL A 20 19.27 12.12 9.00
CA VAL A 20 20.34 12.45 8.05
C VAL A 20 20.72 11.24 7.20
N LEU A 21 20.85 10.05 7.80
CA LEU A 21 21.27 8.83 7.09
C LEU A 21 20.15 8.27 6.19
N PHE A 22 18.94 8.15 6.72
CA PHE A 22 17.79 7.61 5.99
C PHE A 22 17.04 8.69 5.22
N GLY A 23 17.10 9.95 5.65
CA GLY A 23 16.29 11.04 5.10
C GLY A 23 14.99 11.24 5.87
N TRP A 24 14.59 12.51 6.04
CA TRP A 24 13.42 12.93 6.84
C TRP A 24 12.11 12.30 6.34
N LYS A 25 12.02 12.01 5.04
CA LYS A 25 10.84 11.40 4.39
C LYS A 25 10.83 9.87 4.42
N ARG A 26 11.97 9.22 4.68
CA ARG A 26 12.09 7.75 4.75
C ARG A 26 11.81 7.19 6.13
N LEU A 27 12.17 7.92 7.20
CA LEU A 27 11.82 7.56 8.59
C LEU A 27 10.33 7.22 8.78
N PRO A 28 9.37 8.10 8.41
CA PRO A 28 7.96 7.82 8.61
C PRO A 28 7.45 6.72 7.67
N ASP A 29 8.01 6.60 6.47
CA ASP A 29 7.62 5.59 5.49
C ASP A 29 8.05 4.18 5.94
N MET A 30 9.28 4.03 6.40
CA MET A 30 9.80 2.78 6.97
C MET A 30 9.08 2.41 8.27
N ALA A 31 8.79 3.38 9.14
CA ALA A 31 8.01 3.12 10.35
C ALA A 31 6.59 2.65 10.02
N ARG A 32 5.94 3.21 9.00
CA ARG A 32 4.60 2.78 8.54
C ARG A 32 4.61 1.40 7.91
N SER A 33 5.61 1.04 7.11
CA SER A 33 5.72 -0.30 6.54
C SER A 33 5.98 -1.35 7.61
N LEU A 34 6.92 -1.10 8.52
CA LEU A 34 7.23 -1.98 9.66
C LEU A 34 6.06 -2.10 10.63
N GLY A 35 5.33 -1.00 10.88
CA GLY A 35 4.15 -1.00 11.75
C GLY A 35 3.01 -1.86 11.21
N ARG A 36 2.80 -1.90 9.88
CA ARG A 36 1.82 -2.79 9.24
C ARG A 36 2.19 -4.27 9.44
N SER A 37 3.45 -4.64 9.19
CA SER A 37 3.92 -6.02 9.42
C SER A 37 3.87 -6.42 10.90
N MET A 38 4.23 -5.50 11.80
CA MET A 38 4.20 -5.75 13.24
C MET A 38 2.77 -5.92 13.78
N ARG A 39 1.77 -5.25 13.19
CA ARG A 39 0.35 -5.43 13.57
C ARG A 39 -0.14 -6.86 13.28
N ILE A 40 0.21 -7.39 12.11
CA ILE A 40 -0.17 -8.75 11.69
C ILE A 40 0.51 -9.78 12.61
N PHE A 41 1.83 -9.64 12.82
CA PHE A 41 2.56 -10.50 13.74
C PHE A 41 2.02 -10.39 15.18
N LYS A 42 1.65 -9.19 15.61
CA LYS A 42 1.05 -8.98 16.93
C LYS A 42 -0.29 -9.69 17.06
N SER A 43 -1.17 -9.68 16.05
CA SER A 43 -2.44 -10.40 16.11
C SER A 43 -2.24 -11.91 16.20
N GLU A 44 -1.33 -12.48 15.40
CA GLU A 44 -1.03 -13.92 15.43
C GLU A 44 -0.42 -14.34 16.79
N VAL A 45 0.58 -13.59 17.28
CA VAL A 45 1.20 -13.84 18.58
C VAL A 45 0.24 -13.56 19.75
N SER A 46 -0.65 -12.58 19.59
CA SER A 46 -1.67 -12.28 20.60
C SER A 46 -2.70 -13.39 20.68
N GLU A 47 -3.11 -13.98 19.57
CA GLU A 47 -4.04 -15.11 19.54
C GLU A 47 -3.46 -16.31 20.31
N MET A 48 -2.20 -16.66 20.04
CA MET A 48 -1.46 -17.68 20.81
C MET A 48 -1.40 -17.38 22.31
N LYS A 49 -1.37 -16.10 22.70
CA LYS A 49 -1.28 -15.66 24.09
C LYS A 49 -2.65 -15.38 24.74
N SER A 50 -3.71 -15.26 23.94
CA SER A 50 -5.08 -14.89 24.36
C SER A 50 -6.00 -16.09 24.54
N ASP A 51 -5.54 -17.31 24.23
CA ASP A 51 -6.20 -18.57 24.56
C ASP A 51 -6.47 -18.76 26.08
N GLY A 52 -6.00 -17.82 26.93
CA GLY A 52 -6.24 -17.80 28.38
C GLY A 52 -6.94 -16.56 28.97
N LYS A 53 -7.28 -15.50 28.22
CA LYS A 53 -8.10 -14.36 28.71
C LYS A 53 -8.46 -13.36 27.60
N THR A 54 -9.73 -12.98 27.59
CA THR A 54 -10.44 -12.11 26.65
C THR A 54 -9.76 -10.76 26.39
N ALA A 55 -9.50 -10.44 25.12
CA ALA A 55 -9.38 -9.07 24.63
C ALA A 55 -9.75 -8.95 23.14
N LYS A 56 -11.02 -8.57 22.88
CA LYS A 56 -11.43 -7.76 21.71
C LYS A 56 -11.70 -6.34 22.24
N PRO A 57 -11.52 -5.24 21.47
CA PRO A 57 -11.74 -5.15 20.02
C PRO A 57 -10.56 -4.58 19.21
N SER A 58 -10.44 -5.08 17.97
CA SER A 58 -9.82 -4.40 16.83
C SER A 58 -10.88 -3.53 16.17
N PRO A 59 -10.65 -2.20 16.00
CA PRO A 59 -10.98 -1.55 14.72
C PRO A 59 -10.15 -0.27 14.39
N ALA A 60 -9.06 0.05 15.09
CA ALA A 60 -8.51 1.43 15.10
C ALA A 60 -7.31 1.74 14.16
N ALA A 61 -7.21 1.16 12.97
CA ALA A 61 -6.31 1.74 11.94
C ALA A 61 -6.77 1.38 10.51
N ASP A 62 -8.08 1.32 10.29
CA ASP A 62 -8.67 1.13 8.95
C ASP A 62 -8.76 2.43 8.13
N ASP A 63 -8.49 3.61 8.67
CA ASP A 63 -8.65 4.88 7.94
C ASP A 63 -7.38 5.74 7.88
N THR A 64 -6.51 5.43 6.93
CA THR A 64 -5.87 6.51 6.14
C THR A 64 -5.84 6.11 4.68
N VAL A 65 -6.96 6.34 3.98
CA VAL A 65 -6.92 6.61 2.54
C VAL A 65 -6.46 8.07 2.34
N THR A 66 -5.59 8.25 1.33
CA THR A 66 -5.09 9.50 0.70
C THR A 66 -3.63 9.84 1.06
N GLY A 67 -2.66 9.88 0.13
CA GLY A 67 -2.80 10.03 -1.32
C GLY A 67 -1.68 9.36 -2.11
N ASN A 68 -2.08 8.77 -3.23
CA ASN A 68 -1.20 8.67 -4.38
C ASN A 68 -0.94 10.11 -4.85
N VAL A 69 0.25 10.66 -4.58
CA VAL A 69 0.66 11.93 -5.21
C VAL A 69 0.95 11.59 -6.67
N VAL A 70 -0.08 11.70 -7.52
CA VAL A 70 0.12 11.81 -8.96
C VAL A 70 0.84 13.14 -9.19
N PRO A 71 2.07 13.16 -9.70
CA PRO A 71 2.72 14.42 -10.08
C PRO A 71 1.85 15.13 -11.11
N PRO A 72 1.66 16.47 -11.04
CA PRO A 72 1.07 17.20 -12.15
C PRO A 72 1.92 16.90 -13.37
N GLN A 73 1.30 16.26 -14.35
CA GLN A 73 1.92 15.95 -15.62
C GLN A 73 2.24 17.30 -16.26
N SER A 74 3.52 17.65 -16.30
CA SER A 74 3.99 18.78 -17.07
C SER A 74 3.69 18.47 -18.53
N SER A 75 2.60 19.05 -19.04
CA SER A 75 2.22 19.03 -20.44
C SER A 75 3.33 19.68 -21.28
N GLY A 76 4.32 18.91 -21.69
CA GLY A 76 5.30 19.28 -22.70
C GLY A 76 4.74 18.92 -24.08
N PRO A 77 4.63 19.86 -25.03
CA PRO A 77 4.15 19.57 -26.38
C PRO A 77 5.28 18.98 -27.21
N GLY A 78 5.10 17.74 -27.68
CA GLY A 78 5.96 17.13 -28.68
C GLY A 78 6.29 15.68 -28.37
N ASP A 79 5.44 14.77 -28.83
CA ASP A 79 5.85 13.67 -29.71
C ASP A 79 4.65 12.74 -29.99
N SER A 80 4.14 12.83 -31.22
CA SER A 80 3.35 11.80 -31.87
C SER A 80 4.20 11.26 -33.04
N PRO A 81 4.02 10.04 -33.59
CA PRO A 81 3.47 8.76 -33.11
C PRO A 81 4.49 7.60 -33.39
N PRO A 82 4.21 6.28 -33.23
CA PRO A 82 3.46 5.54 -34.27
C PRO A 82 2.63 4.32 -33.79
N THR A 83 1.65 3.96 -34.61
CA THR A 83 1.17 2.59 -34.90
C THR A 83 0.37 1.84 -33.83
N ALA A 84 -0.94 1.84 -34.07
CA ALA A 84 -1.89 0.75 -33.88
C ALA A 84 -1.27 -0.66 -33.71
N HIS A 85 -1.34 -1.20 -32.49
CA HIS A 85 -1.51 -2.64 -32.30
C HIS A 85 -2.93 -2.91 -31.82
N ARG A 86 -3.80 -3.10 -32.81
CA ARG A 86 -5.09 -3.79 -32.70
C ARG A 86 -4.80 -5.22 -32.22
N PRO A 87 -5.34 -5.66 -31.07
CA PRO A 87 -5.42 -7.09 -30.82
C PRO A 87 -6.39 -7.67 -31.84
N ASP A 88 -5.89 -8.52 -32.74
CA ASP A 88 -6.70 -9.37 -33.60
C ASP A 88 -7.58 -10.27 -32.72
N HIS A 89 -8.81 -9.82 -32.49
CA HIS A 89 -9.89 -10.67 -31.99
C HIS A 89 -10.73 -11.07 -33.20
N PRO A 90 -10.71 -12.33 -33.66
CA PRO A 90 -11.79 -12.84 -34.48
C PRO A 90 -13.03 -12.84 -33.60
N ARG A 91 -13.90 -11.85 -33.80
CA ARG A 91 -15.24 -11.79 -33.22
C ARG A 91 -16.02 -13.00 -33.75
N PRO A 92 -16.47 -13.95 -32.92
CA PRO A 92 -17.57 -14.82 -33.31
C PRO A 92 -18.78 -13.90 -33.47
N GLU A 93 -19.25 -13.72 -34.70
CA GLU A 93 -20.45 -12.94 -35.00
C GLU A 93 -21.65 -13.53 -34.24
N PRO A 94 -22.30 -12.78 -33.33
CA PRO A 94 -23.65 -13.08 -32.88
C PRO A 94 -24.61 -12.27 -33.76
N GLN A 95 -24.75 -12.67 -35.02
CA GLN A 95 -25.76 -12.23 -35.99
C GLN A 95 -26.05 -13.46 -36.87
N ALA A 96 -27.26 -13.94 -37.09
CA ALA A 96 -28.60 -13.43 -36.84
C ALA A 96 -29.56 -14.65 -36.82
N ALA A 97 -30.65 -14.58 -36.05
CA ALA A 97 -31.78 -15.51 -36.18
C ALA A 97 -32.41 -15.36 -37.59
N PRO A 98 -32.99 -16.42 -38.18
CA PRO A 98 -34.38 -16.78 -37.85
C PRO A 98 -34.70 -18.30 -37.86
N HIS A 99 -35.77 -18.63 -37.14
CA HIS A 99 -36.47 -19.93 -37.14
C HIS A 99 -36.87 -20.40 -38.54
N PRO A 100 -36.78 -21.72 -38.80
CA PRO A 100 -37.72 -22.40 -39.68
C PRO A 100 -38.43 -23.53 -38.93
N ASP A 101 -39.70 -23.28 -38.64
CA ASP A 101 -40.76 -24.29 -38.63
C ASP A 101 -40.98 -24.72 -40.11
N GLN A 102 -41.41 -25.97 -40.35
CA GLN A 102 -41.75 -26.61 -41.64
C GLN A 102 -40.65 -27.40 -42.39
N ALA A 103 -40.67 -28.74 -42.23
CA ALA A 103 -41.13 -29.70 -43.25
C ALA A 103 -41.12 -31.13 -42.67
#